data_AF-A0AAJ6NFG4-F1
#
_entry.id   AF-A0AAJ6NFG4-F1
#
_cell.length_a   1.000
_cell.length_b   1.000
_cell.length_c   1.000
_cell.angle_alpha   90.00
_cell.angle_beta   90.00
_cell.angle_gamma   90.00
#
_symmetry.space_group_name_H-M   'P 1'
#
loop_
_entity.id
_entity.type
_entity.pdbx_description
1 polymer ?
#
loop_
_entity_poly.entity_id
_entity_poly.type
_entity_poly.pdbx_seq_one_letter_code
_entity_poly.pdbx_strand_id
1 'polypeptide(L)'
;MKAQTILQVKNMEELQALGSYLEVKRCLENEIDIKLKIKGWSAFYQKILLLKKGIFLVKDNIDSIFKEKNFLETKRYFSEVLGIEIQARSWAILKLKLAKLVNLLISNSCDPYEYYEKTKLKKFQDSSRLEGINITFPSKSARLENILAKYRR
;
A
#
# COMPACT_ATOMS: atom_id res chain seq x y z
N MET A 1 -6.03 2.52 -18.73
CA MET A 1 -6.18 1.55 -17.63
C MET A 1 -5.16 1.89 -16.55
N LYS A 2 -5.51 1.75 -15.27
CA LYS A 2 -4.54 1.95 -14.18
C LYS A 2 -3.90 0.60 -13.84
N ALA A 3 -2.58 0.52 -13.64
CA ALA A 3 -1.94 -0.74 -13.24
C ALA A 3 -2.50 -1.31 -11.92
N GLN A 4 -3.05 -0.44 -11.07
CA GLN A 4 -3.76 -0.83 -9.85
C GLN A 4 -4.94 -1.78 -10.13
N THR A 5 -5.74 -1.54 -11.18
CA THR A 5 -6.90 -2.41 -11.47
C THR A 5 -6.45 -3.79 -11.92
N ILE A 6 -5.32 -3.89 -12.63
CA ILE A 6 -4.68 -5.16 -13.04
C ILE A 6 -4.24 -5.94 -11.80
N LEU A 7 -3.66 -5.27 -10.81
CA LEU A 7 -3.27 -5.88 -9.54
C LEU A 7 -4.46 -6.12 -8.61
N GLN A 8 -5.70 -5.77 -8.93
CA GLN A 8 -6.86 -6.07 -8.08
C GLN A 8 -7.64 -7.30 -8.53
N VAL A 9 -7.36 -7.76 -9.74
CA VAL A 9 -8.02 -8.91 -10.34
C VAL A 9 -7.93 -10.15 -9.44
N LYS A 10 -9.07 -10.82 -9.27
CA LYS A 10 -9.27 -12.04 -8.46
C LYS A 10 -9.23 -13.32 -9.28
N ASN A 11 -9.48 -13.25 -10.59
CA ASN A 11 -9.52 -14.40 -11.48
C ASN A 11 -8.98 -14.07 -12.88
N MET A 12 -8.69 -15.08 -13.68
CA MET A 12 -8.12 -14.85 -15.01
C MET A 12 -9.10 -14.16 -15.97
N GLU A 13 -10.40 -14.36 -15.78
CA GLU A 13 -11.47 -13.82 -16.63
C GLU A 13 -11.57 -12.29 -16.50
N GLU A 14 -11.54 -11.76 -15.27
CA GLU A 14 -11.44 -10.34 -14.98
C GLU A 14 -10.17 -9.74 -15.62
N LEU A 15 -9.06 -10.48 -15.64
CA LEU A 15 -7.80 -10.00 -16.24
C LEU A 15 -7.91 -9.85 -17.75
N GLN A 16 -8.62 -10.78 -18.41
CA GLN A 16 -8.88 -10.76 -19.84
C GLN A 16 -9.93 -9.70 -20.21
N ALA A 17 -10.91 -9.46 -19.34
CA ALA A 17 -11.95 -8.44 -19.53
C ALA A 17 -11.38 -7.01 -19.52
N LEU A 18 -10.20 -6.80 -18.92
CA LEU A 18 -9.53 -5.50 -18.91
C LEU A 18 -9.05 -5.08 -20.31
N GLY A 19 -8.73 -6.01 -21.20
CA GLY A 19 -8.28 -5.68 -22.56
C GLY A 19 -7.34 -6.73 -23.15
N SER A 20 -6.61 -6.37 -24.20
CA SER A 20 -5.70 -7.31 -24.85
C SER A 20 -4.48 -7.62 -23.96
N TYR A 21 -3.91 -8.82 -24.15
CA TYR A 21 -2.75 -9.28 -23.36
C TYR A 21 -1.58 -8.29 -23.38
N LEU A 22 -1.26 -7.75 -24.56
CA LEU A 22 -0.13 -6.85 -24.72
C LEU A 22 -0.39 -5.49 -24.06
N GLU A 23 -1.61 -4.98 -24.12
CA GLU A 23 -1.98 -3.71 -23.47
C GLU A 23 -1.93 -3.84 -21.95
N VAL A 24 -2.54 -4.87 -21.38
CA VAL A 24 -2.57 -5.10 -19.93
C VAL A 24 -1.14 -5.33 -19.41
N LYS A 25 -0.35 -6.15 -20.12
CA LYS A 25 1.05 -6.38 -19.76
C LYS A 25 1.89 -5.10 -19.81
N ARG A 26 1.81 -4.32 -20.90
CA ARG A 26 2.58 -3.07 -21.05
C ARG A 26 2.18 -2.03 -20.01
N CYS A 27 0.88 -1.93 -19.70
CA CYS A 27 0.39 -1.02 -18.67
C CYS A 27 1.04 -1.34 -17.31
N LEU A 28 1.10 -2.61 -16.91
CA LEU A 28 1.74 -3.00 -15.67
C LEU A 28 3.26 -2.78 -15.72
N GLU A 29 3.95 -3.22 -16.78
CA GLU A 29 5.41 -3.10 -16.94
C GLU A 29 5.89 -1.64 -16.92
N ASN A 30 5.13 -0.72 -17.52
CA ASN A 30 5.47 0.71 -17.54
C ASN A 30 5.33 1.37 -16.16
N GLU A 31 4.32 0.97 -15.38
CA GLU A 31 4.06 1.54 -14.06
C GLU A 31 5.08 1.06 -13.02
N ILE A 32 5.45 -0.22 -13.06
CA ILE A 32 6.46 -0.78 -12.15
C ILE A 32 7.89 -0.54 -12.64
N ASP A 33 8.07 -0.08 -13.88
CA ASP A 33 9.37 0.09 -14.56
C ASP A 33 10.25 -1.17 -14.48
N ILE A 34 9.62 -2.33 -14.71
CA ILE A 34 10.23 -3.66 -14.69
C ILE A 34 9.58 -4.52 -15.77
N LYS A 35 10.41 -5.16 -16.61
CA LYS A 35 9.95 -6.12 -17.62
C LYS A 35 9.69 -7.47 -16.97
N LEU A 36 8.49 -8.02 -17.18
CA LEU A 36 8.07 -9.30 -16.61
C LEU A 36 8.54 -10.50 -17.45
N LYS A 37 8.92 -10.29 -18.72
CA LYS A 37 9.50 -11.30 -19.65
C LYS A 37 8.70 -12.62 -19.77
N ILE A 38 7.38 -12.55 -19.57
CA ILE A 38 6.45 -13.69 -19.62
C ILE A 38 5.60 -13.67 -20.89
N LYS A 39 5.05 -14.84 -21.24
CA LYS A 39 4.14 -15.05 -22.37
C LYS A 39 2.88 -15.77 -21.88
N GLY A 40 1.72 -15.29 -22.32
CA GLY A 40 0.42 -15.89 -22.00
C GLY A 40 -0.23 -15.37 -20.71
N TRP A 41 -1.56 -15.45 -20.68
CA TRP A 41 -2.40 -14.96 -19.58
C TRP A 41 -2.18 -15.71 -18.27
N SER A 42 -2.08 -17.04 -18.32
CA SER A 42 -1.89 -17.87 -17.12
C SER A 42 -0.59 -17.52 -16.37
N ALA A 43 0.53 -17.46 -17.09
CA ALA A 43 1.81 -17.07 -16.52
C ALA A 43 1.80 -15.64 -15.98
N PHE A 44 1.08 -14.73 -16.65
CA PHE A 44 0.93 -13.34 -16.20
C PHE A 44 0.12 -13.23 -14.92
N TYR A 45 -1.01 -13.92 -14.84
CA TYR A 45 -1.82 -13.95 -13.64
C TYR A 45 -1.06 -14.55 -12.44
N GLN A 46 -0.35 -15.67 -12.64
CA GLN A 46 0.49 -16.26 -11.59
C GLN A 46 1.60 -15.29 -11.13
N LYS A 47 2.19 -14.53 -12.06
CA LYS A 47 3.20 -13.52 -11.72
C LYS A 47 2.62 -12.41 -10.84
N ILE A 48 1.42 -11.93 -11.16
CA ILE A 48 0.69 -10.94 -10.35
C ILE A 48 0.43 -11.48 -8.94
N LEU A 49 0.01 -12.74 -8.80
CA LEU A 49 -0.20 -13.36 -7.50
C LEU A 49 1.09 -13.46 -6.67
N LEU A 50 2.20 -13.85 -7.30
CA LEU A 50 3.51 -13.90 -6.63
C LEU A 50 3.95 -12.51 -6.17
N LEU A 51 3.78 -11.49 -7.01
CA LEU A 51 4.08 -10.10 -6.66
C LEU A 51 3.28 -9.63 -5.44
N LYS A 52 1.96 -9.90 -5.41
CA LYS A 52 1.10 -9.58 -4.27
C LYS A 52 1.60 -10.22 -2.98
N LYS A 53 1.87 -11.53 -3.03
CA LYS A 53 2.33 -12.29 -1.86
C LYS A 53 3.69 -11.79 -1.37
N GLY A 54 4.64 -11.59 -2.28
CA GLY A 54 5.98 -11.12 -1.93
C GLY A 54 5.95 -9.74 -1.27
N ILE A 55 5.13 -8.81 -1.78
CA ILE A 55 5.00 -7.47 -1.20
C ILE A 55 4.30 -7.51 0.15
N PHE A 56 3.28 -8.36 0.31
CA PHE A 56 2.64 -8.56 1.61
C PHE A 56 3.59 -9.10 2.67
N LEU A 57 4.50 -10.01 2.31
CA LEU A 57 5.51 -10.56 3.22
C LEU A 57 6.57 -9.51 3.63
N VAL A 58 6.89 -8.62 2.70
CA VAL A 58 8.01 -7.71 2.85
C VAL A 58 7.59 -6.40 3.49
N LYS A 59 6.38 -5.90 3.24
CA LYS A 59 5.91 -4.55 3.59
C LYS A 59 6.22 -4.12 5.03
N ASP A 60 6.05 -5.03 5.99
CA ASP A 60 6.16 -4.71 7.42
C ASP A 60 7.62 -4.71 7.91
N ASN A 61 8.52 -5.35 7.13
CA ASN A 61 9.94 -5.54 7.46
C ASN A 61 10.89 -4.86 6.47
N ILE A 62 10.39 -3.99 5.57
CA ILE A 62 11.23 -3.33 4.56
C ILE A 62 12.43 -2.62 5.20
N ASP A 63 12.18 -1.84 6.25
CA ASP A 63 13.20 -1.01 6.89
C ASP A 63 14.25 -1.82 7.67
N SER A 64 13.87 -2.96 8.26
CA SER A 64 14.83 -3.86 8.92
C SER A 64 15.72 -4.56 7.89
N ILE A 65 15.14 -5.04 6.78
CA ILE A 65 15.90 -5.68 5.68
C ILE A 65 16.96 -4.72 5.11
N PHE A 66 16.62 -3.43 4.98
CA PHE A 66 17.55 -2.40 4.52
C PHE A 66 18.72 -2.13 5.48
N LYS A 67 18.58 -2.45 6.77
CA LYS A 67 19.61 -2.22 7.80
C LYS A 67 20.50 -3.43 8.02
N GLU A 68 19.96 -4.64 7.87
CA GLU A 68 20.67 -5.88 8.17
C GLU A 68 21.57 -6.37 7.04
N LYS A 69 21.20 -6.10 5.77
CA LYS A 69 21.85 -6.68 4.60
C LYS A 69 22.62 -5.66 3.77
N ASN A 70 23.65 -6.11 3.07
CA ASN A 70 24.32 -5.27 2.08
C ASN A 70 23.43 -5.04 0.85
N PHE A 71 23.83 -4.10 -0.02
CA PHE A 71 23.03 -3.71 -1.19
C PHE A 71 22.73 -4.87 -2.14
N LEU A 72 23.73 -5.71 -2.42
CA LEU A 72 23.62 -6.83 -3.36
C LEU A 72 22.69 -7.92 -2.82
N GLU A 73 22.84 -8.27 -1.54
CA GLU A 73 21.99 -9.24 -0.85
C GLU A 73 20.55 -8.75 -0.74
N THR A 74 20.35 -7.47 -0.42
CA THR A 74 19.02 -6.87 -0.32
C THR A 74 18.30 -6.88 -1.67
N LYS A 75 19.02 -6.47 -2.73
CA LYS A 75 18.52 -6.50 -4.10
C LYS A 75 18.17 -7.94 -4.54
N ARG A 76 19.04 -8.90 -4.24
CA ARG A 76 18.81 -10.32 -4.56
C ARG A 76 17.60 -10.87 -3.81
N TYR A 77 17.53 -10.62 -2.50
CA TYR A 77 16.42 -11.04 -1.66
C TYR A 77 15.07 -10.52 -2.19
N PHE A 78 14.96 -9.22 -2.49
CA PHE A 78 13.72 -8.69 -3.05
C PHE A 78 13.43 -9.23 -4.45
N SER A 79 14.46 -9.49 -5.26
CA SER A 79 14.25 -10.09 -6.58
C SER A 79 13.70 -11.52 -6.48
N GLU A 80 14.19 -12.30 -5.52
CA GLU A 80 13.73 -13.67 -5.24
C GLU A 80 12.29 -13.66 -4.67
N VAL A 81 12.02 -12.85 -3.65
CA VAL A 81 10.70 -12.78 -3.00
C VAL A 81 9.61 -12.26 -3.94
N LEU A 82 9.93 -11.26 -4.76
CA LEU A 82 8.98 -10.69 -5.72
C LEU A 82 8.93 -11.49 -7.04
N GLY A 83 9.86 -12.42 -7.24
CA GLY A 83 10.02 -13.18 -8.47
C GLY A 83 10.32 -12.30 -9.69
N ILE A 84 10.84 -11.09 -9.53
CA ILE A 84 11.16 -10.16 -10.62
C ILE A 84 12.62 -9.73 -10.57
N GLU A 85 13.20 -9.46 -11.74
CA GLU A 85 14.56 -8.95 -11.82
C GLU A 85 14.57 -7.44 -11.55
N ILE A 86 14.94 -7.04 -10.33
CA ILE A 86 14.97 -5.61 -9.97
C ILE A 86 16.28 -5.00 -10.47
N GLN A 87 16.21 -4.10 -11.44
CA GLN A 87 17.37 -3.34 -11.90
C GLN A 87 17.51 -2.04 -11.09
N ALA A 88 18.36 -2.07 -10.07
CA ALA A 88 18.77 -0.91 -9.29
C ALA A 88 20.30 -0.82 -9.23
N ARG A 89 20.83 0.40 -9.39
CA ARG A 89 22.27 0.73 -9.30
C ARG A 89 22.66 1.42 -8.00
N SER A 90 21.68 1.85 -7.20
CA SER A 90 21.90 2.51 -5.91
C SER A 90 20.78 2.18 -4.92
N TRP A 91 21.05 2.39 -3.64
CA TRP A 91 20.05 2.25 -2.57
C TRP A 91 18.82 3.13 -2.79
N ALA A 92 19.03 4.38 -3.24
CA ALA A 92 17.94 5.32 -3.50
C ALA A 92 17.00 4.78 -4.58
N ILE A 93 17.54 4.25 -5.68
CA ILE A 93 16.75 3.68 -6.78
C ILE A 93 16.00 2.43 -6.31
N LEU A 94 16.65 1.57 -5.52
CA LEU A 94 16.02 0.35 -4.99
C LEU A 94 14.85 0.69 -4.06
N LYS A 95 15.05 1.61 -3.11
CA LYS A 95 14.01 2.11 -2.21
C LYS A 95 12.84 2.72 -2.97
N LEU A 96 13.13 3.55 -3.97
CA LEU A 96 12.10 4.20 -4.77
C LEU A 96 11.26 3.18 -5.56
N LYS A 97 11.90 2.19 -6.20
CA LYS A 97 11.19 1.12 -6.92
C LYS A 97 10.31 0.28 -6.00
N LEU A 98 10.82 -0.08 -4.82
CA LEU A 98 10.04 -0.86 -3.84
C LEU A 98 8.89 -0.03 -3.26
N ALA A 99 9.13 1.24 -2.91
CA ALA A 99 8.08 2.13 -2.44
C ALA A 99 6.96 2.30 -3.49
N LYS A 100 7.31 2.45 -4.77
CA LYS A 100 6.33 2.48 -5.87
C LYS A 100 5.51 1.19 -5.92
N LEU A 101 6.17 0.04 -5.88
CA LEU A 101 5.51 -1.27 -5.89
C LEU A 101 4.55 -1.45 -4.70
N VAL A 102 5.01 -1.12 -3.50
CA VAL A 102 4.23 -1.17 -2.26
C VAL A 102 3.03 -0.23 -2.36
N ASN A 103 3.25 1.02 -2.77
CA ASN A 103 2.17 1.99 -2.94
C ASN A 103 1.14 1.54 -3.97
N LEU A 104 1.56 0.96 -5.09
CA LEU A 104 0.65 0.48 -6.14
C LEU A 104 -0.27 -0.66 -5.65
N LEU A 105 0.19 -1.45 -4.68
CA LEU A 105 -0.58 -2.53 -4.06
C LEU A 105 -1.39 -2.10 -2.83
N ILE A 106 -0.87 -1.15 -2.04
CA ILE A 106 -1.47 -0.72 -0.77
C ILE A 106 -2.42 0.46 -0.95
N SER A 107 -2.31 1.25 -2.02
CA SER A 107 -3.09 2.49 -2.23
C SER A 107 -4.62 2.34 -2.24
N ASN A 108 -5.15 1.13 -2.04
CA ASN A 108 -6.58 0.83 -1.96
C ASN A 108 -7.03 0.31 -0.59
N SER A 109 -6.30 0.56 0.50
CA SER A 109 -6.89 0.46 1.84
C SER A 109 -7.45 1.79 2.35
N CYS A 110 -7.49 2.85 1.54
CA CYS A 110 -8.18 4.07 1.95
C CYS A 110 -9.69 3.84 1.74
N ASP A 111 -10.28 3.05 2.63
CA ASP A 111 -11.72 3.06 2.84
C ASP A 111 -12.07 4.48 3.32
N PRO A 112 -12.82 5.28 2.54
CA PRO A 112 -13.19 6.63 2.93
C PRO A 112 -13.95 6.64 4.26
N TYR A 113 -14.69 5.57 4.57
CA TYR A 113 -15.41 5.42 5.83
C TYR A 113 -14.44 5.18 6.99
N GLU A 114 -13.52 4.20 6.88
CA GLU A 114 -12.50 3.96 7.90
C GLU A 114 -11.59 5.18 8.12
N TYR A 115 -11.23 5.88 7.04
CA TYR A 115 -10.44 7.12 7.10
C TYR A 115 -11.21 8.24 7.80
N TYR A 116 -12.51 8.39 7.49
CA TYR A 116 -13.37 9.34 8.18
C TYR A 116 -13.46 9.03 9.66
N GLU A 117 -13.79 7.79 10.06
CA GLU A 117 -13.90 7.39 11.46
C GLU A 117 -12.60 7.63 12.25
N LYS A 118 -11.44 7.30 11.67
CA LYS A 118 -10.13 7.56 12.29
C LYS A 118 -9.79 9.04 12.44
N THR A 119 -10.24 9.89 11.52
CA THR A 119 -9.83 11.31 11.46
C THR A 119 -10.88 12.31 11.94
N LYS A 120 -12.15 11.90 12.08
CA LYS A 120 -13.29 12.77 12.40
C LYS A 120 -13.08 13.59 13.67
N LEU A 121 -12.67 12.95 14.77
CA LEU A 121 -12.45 13.64 16.04
C LEU A 121 -11.34 14.68 15.95
N LYS A 122 -10.21 14.31 15.33
CA LYS A 122 -9.08 15.23 15.12
C LYS A 122 -9.51 16.43 14.27
N LYS A 123 -10.21 16.19 13.16
CA LYS A 123 -10.72 17.27 12.29
C LYS A 123 -11.72 18.17 13.02
N PHE A 124 -12.57 17.61 13.87
CA PHE A 124 -13.49 18.40 14.70
C PHE A 124 -12.75 19.29 15.71
N GLN A 125 -11.71 18.77 16.38
CA GLN A 125 -10.86 19.57 17.26
C GLN A 125 -10.13 20.68 16.49
N ASP A 126 -9.52 20.34 15.35
CA ASP A 126 -8.79 21.28 14.51
C ASP A 126 -9.72 22.39 14.00
N SER A 127 -10.96 22.04 13.60
CA SER A 127 -11.99 22.99 13.20
C SER A 127 -12.43 23.90 14.35
N SER A 128 -12.69 23.33 15.54
CA SER A 128 -13.10 24.10 16.72
C SER A 128 -11.99 25.07 17.17
N ARG A 129 -10.73 24.67 17.02
CA ARG A 129 -9.57 25.53 17.33
C ARG A 129 -9.50 26.75 16.41
N LEU A 130 -9.93 26.63 15.14
CA LEU A 130 -10.01 27.77 14.23
C LEU A 130 -11.04 28.81 14.69
N GLU A 131 -12.07 28.37 15.43
CA GLU A 131 -13.07 29.24 16.06
C GLU A 131 -12.62 29.73 17.46
N GLY A 132 -11.39 29.41 17.88
CA GLY A 132 -10.85 29.77 19.20
C GLY A 132 -11.32 28.84 20.33
N ILE A 133 -12.02 27.75 20.02
CA ILE A 133 -12.56 26.81 21.01
C ILE A 133 -11.60 25.64 21.18
N ASN A 134 -11.03 25.49 22.38
CA ASN A 134 -10.07 24.43 22.66
C ASN A 134 -10.75 23.21 23.32
N ILE A 135 -11.06 22.18 22.52
CA ILE A 135 -11.78 20.98 22.96
C ILE A 135 -10.79 19.82 23.16
N THR A 136 -10.70 19.31 24.38
CA THR A 136 -9.90 18.12 24.70
C THR A 136 -10.80 16.90 24.86
N PHE A 137 -10.62 15.89 24.00
CA PHE A 137 -11.32 14.61 24.13
C PHE A 137 -10.51 13.65 25.01
N PRO A 138 -11.10 13.07 26.07
CA PRO A 138 -10.43 12.05 26.88
C PRO A 138 -10.26 10.74 26.09
N SER A 139 -9.13 10.04 26.30
CA SER A 139 -8.78 8.81 25.59
C SER A 139 -9.57 7.56 26.01
N LYS A 140 -10.40 7.67 27.05
CA LYS A 140 -11.25 6.59 27.57
C LYS A 140 -12.71 7.02 27.52
N SER A 141 -13.60 6.05 27.39
CA SER A 141 -15.06 6.22 27.51
C SER A 141 -15.40 6.76 28.90
N ALA A 142 -15.30 8.07 29.08
CA ALA A 142 -15.79 8.74 30.27
C ALA A 142 -17.31 8.58 30.27
N ARG A 143 -17.85 7.84 31.26
CA ARG A 143 -19.29 7.75 31.46
C ARG A 143 -19.84 9.15 31.72
N LEU A 144 -20.98 9.46 31.11
CA LEU A 144 -21.66 10.74 31.24
C LEU A 144 -21.84 11.16 32.71
N GLU A 145 -22.13 10.19 33.58
CA GLU A 145 -22.23 10.34 35.03
C GLU A 145 -20.98 10.99 35.66
N ASN A 146 -19.78 10.57 35.24
CA ASN A 146 -18.51 11.09 35.76
C ASN A 146 -18.24 12.53 35.27
N ILE A 147 -18.73 12.87 34.07
CA ILE A 147 -18.61 14.23 33.52
C ILE A 147 -19.60 15.16 34.24
N LEU A 148 -20.85 14.73 34.41
CA LEU A 148 -21.90 15.51 35.06
C LEU A 148 -21.62 15.72 36.55
N ALA A 149 -21.02 14.75 37.24
CA ALA A 149 -20.61 14.89 38.64
C ALA A 149 -19.62 16.06 38.86
N LYS A 150 -18.81 16.42 37.87
CA LYS A 150 -17.86 17.54 37.94
C LYS A 150 -18.54 18.92 37.93
N TYR A 151 -19.79 18.99 37.45
CA TYR A 151 -20.56 20.23 37.31
C TYR A 151 -21.82 20.27 38.17
N ARG A 152 -22.13 19.19 38.92
CA ARG A 152 -23.12 19.23 40.00
C ARG A 152 -22.53 20.01 41.17
N ARG A 153 -23.02 21.23 41.36
CA ARG A 153 -22.96 21.93 42.64
C ARG A 153 -23.93 21.29 43.63
#